data_AF-A0A2Z3HF87-F1
#
_entry.id   AF-A0A2Z3HF87-F1
#
_cell.length_a   1.000
_cell.length_b   1.000
_cell.length_c   1.000
_cell.angle_alpha   90.00
_cell.angle_beta   90.00
_cell.angle_gamma   90.00
#
_symmetry.space_group_name_H-M   'P 1'
#
loop_
_entity.id
_entity.type
_entity.pdbx_description
1 polymer ?
#
loop_
_entity_poly.entity_id
_entity_poly.type
_entity_poly.pdbx_seq_one_letter_code
_entity_poly.pdbx_strand_id
1 'polypeptide(L)'
;MTENEALENAVQAQLVRDIFGNPFQPVVFHSEWLTSTVRALAHGMYESRDFSAMPILADALQDARCEDGAILDHCRDPHGVHVCGCWVVDLVLGKS
;
A
#
# COMPACT_ATOMS: atom_id res chain seq x y z
N MET A 1 22.19 8.12 21.42
CA MET A 1 21.52 7.72 20.18
C MET A 1 22.20 8.44 19.06
N THR A 2 22.82 7.72 18.14
CA THR A 2 23.53 8.30 16.99
C THR A 2 22.54 8.69 15.89
N GLU A 3 22.95 9.56 14.98
CA GLU A 3 22.12 9.99 13.84
C GLU A 3 21.72 8.80 12.94
N ASN A 4 22.63 7.84 12.77
CA ASN A 4 22.38 6.62 12.00
C ASN A 4 21.31 5.73 12.64
N GLU A 5 21.34 5.56 13.98
CA GLU A 5 20.32 4.78 14.70
C GLU A 5 18.93 5.42 14.55
N ALA A 6 18.84 6.75 14.60
CA ALA A 6 17.56 7.45 14.44
C ALA A 6 17.00 7.29 13.01
N LEU A 7 17.85 7.36 11.99
CA LEU A 7 17.46 7.15 10.60
C LEU A 7 17.02 5.71 10.34
N GLU A 8 17.76 4.73 10.84
CA GLU A 8 17.42 3.32 10.71
C GLU A 8 16.05 3.03 11.34
N ASN A 9 15.81 3.50 12.56
CA ASN A 9 14.52 3.33 13.24
C ASN A 9 13.36 3.96 12.45
N ALA A 10 13.59 5.12 11.81
CA ALA A 10 12.57 5.78 10.99
C ALA A 10 12.22 4.94 9.75
N VAL A 11 13.23 4.43 9.04
CA VAL A 11 13.03 3.57 7.86
C VAL A 11 12.37 2.25 8.25
N GLN A 12 12.82 1.60 9.32
CA GLN A 12 12.19 0.38 9.82
C GLN A 12 10.73 0.60 10.18
N ALA A 13 10.40 1.73 10.84
CA ALA A 13 9.01 2.06 11.16
C ALA A 13 8.15 2.29 9.91
N GLN A 14 8.71 2.87 8.83
CA GLN A 14 8.02 2.99 7.54
C GLN A 14 7.76 1.62 6.91
N LEU A 15 8.76 0.74 6.87
CA LEU A 15 8.62 -0.62 6.32
C LEU A 15 7.60 -1.46 7.10
N VAL A 16 7.60 -1.38 8.43
CA VAL A 16 6.62 -2.08 9.26
C VAL A 16 5.20 -1.59 8.98
N ARG A 17 5.01 -0.27 8.83
CA ARG A 17 3.70 0.31 8.46
C ARG A 17 3.27 -0.07 7.05
N ASP A 18 4.21 -0.19 6.11
CA ASP A 18 3.91 -0.65 4.75
C ASP A 18 3.48 -2.12 4.71
N ILE A 19 4.13 -2.98 5.48
CA ILE A 19 3.83 -4.43 5.43
C ILE A 19 2.56 -4.79 6.21
N PHE A 20 2.35 -4.16 7.37
CA PHE A 20 1.27 -4.56 8.28
C PHE A 20 0.11 -3.57 8.36
N GLY A 21 0.27 -2.36 7.82
CA GLY A 21 -0.69 -1.28 8.02
C GLY A 21 -0.86 -0.93 9.50
N ASN A 22 -2.08 -0.54 9.88
CA ASN A 22 -2.46 -0.35 11.27
C ASN A 22 -3.20 -1.60 11.81
N PRO A 23 -2.57 -2.45 12.64
CA PRO A 23 -3.21 -3.67 13.15
C PRO A 23 -4.40 -3.40 14.08
N PHE A 24 -4.52 -2.17 14.60
CA PHE A 24 -5.62 -1.75 15.46
C PHE A 24 -6.78 -1.10 14.69
N GLN A 25 -6.63 -0.95 13.38
CA GLN A 25 -7.70 -0.47 12.50
C GLN A 25 -7.80 -1.40 11.29
N PRO A 26 -8.40 -2.59 11.46
CA PRO A 26 -8.55 -3.54 10.37
C PRO A 26 -9.39 -2.93 9.24
N VAL A 27 -8.89 -3.07 8.03
CA VAL A 27 -9.55 -2.59 6.81
C VAL A 27 -10.32 -3.75 6.18
N VAL A 28 -11.59 -3.52 5.84
CA VAL A 28 -12.40 -4.49 5.10
C VAL A 28 -12.26 -4.20 3.61
N PHE A 29 -11.65 -5.12 2.87
CA PHE A 29 -11.48 -4.97 1.42
C PHE A 29 -12.68 -5.55 0.67
N HIS A 30 -13.41 -4.71 -0.07
CA HIS A 30 -14.60 -5.13 -0.80
C HIS A 30 -14.23 -5.66 -2.19
N SER A 31 -14.90 -6.74 -2.62
CA SER A 31 -14.63 -7.39 -3.92
C SER A 31 -14.93 -6.48 -5.12
N GLU A 32 -15.84 -5.52 -4.96
CA GLU A 32 -16.19 -4.53 -5.98
C GLU A 32 -15.02 -3.60 -6.34
N TRP A 33 -14.06 -3.42 -5.43
CA TRP A 33 -12.85 -2.62 -5.68
C TRP A 33 -11.81 -3.36 -6.53
N LEU A 34 -11.93 -4.69 -6.65
CA LEU A 34 -10.96 -5.56 -7.31
C LEU A 34 -11.18 -5.64 -8.83
N THR A 35 -11.31 -4.48 -9.46
CA THR A 35 -11.47 -4.34 -10.90
C THR A 35 -10.23 -4.87 -11.65
N SER A 36 -10.37 -5.13 -12.94
CA SER A 36 -9.24 -5.57 -13.78
C SER A 36 -8.07 -4.58 -13.75
N THR A 37 -8.37 -3.29 -13.71
CA THR A 37 -7.36 -2.21 -13.65
C THR A 37 -6.60 -2.23 -12.33
N VAL A 38 -7.32 -2.30 -11.21
CA VAL A 38 -6.73 -2.36 -9.86
C VAL A 38 -5.80 -3.58 -9.73
N ARG A 39 -6.24 -4.75 -10.18
CA ARG A 39 -5.42 -5.97 -10.17
C ARG A 39 -4.22 -5.86 -11.10
N ALA A 40 -4.39 -5.31 -12.30
CA ALA A 40 -3.30 -5.17 -13.27
C ALA A 40 -2.18 -4.26 -12.73
N LEU A 41 -2.54 -3.14 -12.09
CA LEU A 41 -1.57 -2.24 -11.43
C LEU A 41 -0.81 -2.98 -10.33
N ALA A 42 -1.54 -3.65 -9.43
CA ALA A 42 -0.93 -4.40 -8.33
C ALA A 42 0.02 -5.51 -8.81
N HIS A 43 -0.38 -6.28 -9.83
CA HIS A 43 0.47 -7.29 -10.45
C HIS A 43 1.71 -6.68 -11.08
N GLY A 44 1.57 -5.59 -11.84
CA GLY A 44 2.68 -4.90 -12.48
C GLY A 44 3.73 -4.44 -11.48
N MET A 45 3.32 -3.86 -10.35
CA MET A 45 4.24 -3.45 -9.27
C MET A 45 4.97 -4.64 -8.65
N TYR A 46 4.29 -5.77 -8.46
CA TYR A 46 4.90 -6.98 -7.90
C TYR A 46 5.96 -7.60 -8.83
N GLU A 47 5.66 -7.62 -10.13
CA GLU A 47 6.56 -8.19 -11.15
C GLU A 47 7.80 -7.31 -11.37
N SER A 48 7.60 -5.99 -11.44
CA SER A 48 8.69 -5.03 -11.65
C SER A 48 9.48 -4.72 -10.38
N ARG A 49 8.87 -4.93 -9.21
CA ARG A 49 9.31 -4.40 -7.90
C ARG A 49 9.42 -2.86 -7.88
N ASP A 50 8.65 -2.20 -8.74
CA ASP A 50 8.52 -0.75 -8.80
C ASP A 50 7.10 -0.36 -8.38
N PHE A 51 7.01 0.34 -7.26
CA PHE A 51 5.76 0.80 -6.64
C PHE A 51 5.48 2.28 -6.91
N SER A 52 6.14 2.90 -7.89
CA SER A 52 5.89 4.29 -8.28
C SER A 52 4.46 4.56 -8.76
N ALA A 53 3.72 3.51 -9.16
CA ALA A 53 2.32 3.59 -9.59
C ALA A 53 1.30 3.58 -8.42
N MET A 54 1.72 3.63 -7.15
CA MET A 54 0.81 3.62 -5.99
C MET A 54 -0.24 4.76 -6.00
N PRO A 55 0.08 6.02 -6.37
CA PRO A 55 -0.94 7.05 -6.51
C PRO A 55 -1.99 6.73 -7.59
N ILE A 56 -1.58 6.06 -8.67
CA ILE A 56 -2.49 5.62 -9.75
C ILE A 56 -3.39 4.47 -9.25
N LEU A 57 -2.85 3.59 -8.40
CA LEU A 57 -3.66 2.57 -7.72
C LEU A 57 -4.72 3.21 -6.83
N ALA A 58 -4.39 4.29 -6.11
CA ALA A 58 -5.36 5.02 -5.28
C ALA A 58 -6.53 5.54 -6.13
N ASP A 59 -6.24 6.14 -7.28
CA ASP A 59 -7.26 6.67 -8.17
C ASP A 59 -8.13 5.55 -8.77
N ALA A 60 -7.51 4.44 -9.19
CA ALA A 60 -8.24 3.27 -9.69
C ALA A 60 -9.16 2.63 -8.62
N LEU A 61 -8.72 2.62 -7.36
CA LEU A 61 -9.54 2.18 -6.22
C LEU A 61 -10.70 3.14 -5.97
N GLN A 62 -10.45 4.45 -6.03
CA GLN A 62 -11.48 5.47 -5.84
C GLN A 62 -12.53 5.44 -6.96
N ASP A 63 -12.11 5.23 -8.22
CA ASP A 63 -13.00 5.01 -9.37
C ASP A 63 -13.87 3.75 -9.17
N ALA A 64 -13.32 2.74 -8.52
CA ALA A 64 -14.04 1.53 -8.12
C ALA A 64 -14.90 1.72 -6.85
N ARG A 65 -15.10 2.97 -6.39
CA ARG A 65 -15.91 3.35 -5.22
C ARG A 65 -15.30 3.02 -3.86
N CYS A 66 -13.99 2.82 -3.79
CA CYS A 66 -13.29 2.80 -2.50
C CYS A 66 -13.26 4.20 -1.90
N GLU A 67 -13.80 4.34 -0.68
CA GLU A 67 -13.81 5.59 0.10
C GLU A 67 -13.04 5.45 1.43
N ASP A 68 -12.34 4.32 1.63
CA ASP A 68 -11.56 4.07 2.84
C ASP A 68 -10.32 4.96 2.87
N GLY A 69 -10.30 5.93 3.79
CA GLY A 69 -9.20 6.88 3.93
C GLY A 69 -7.87 6.22 4.26
N ALA A 70 -7.84 5.12 5.03
CA ALA A 70 -6.57 4.46 5.35
C ALA A 70 -5.93 3.81 4.12
N ILE A 71 -6.73 3.23 3.23
CA ILE A 71 -6.25 2.72 1.93
C ILE A 71 -5.76 3.87 1.06
N LEU A 72 -6.60 4.88 0.85
CA LEU A 72 -6.31 5.93 -0.12
C LEU A 72 -5.15 6.82 0.31
N ASP A 73 -5.06 7.14 1.60
CA ASP A 73 -3.98 7.95 2.15
C ASP A 73 -2.65 7.19 2.12
N HIS A 74 -2.66 5.88 2.40
CA HIS A 74 -1.45 5.05 2.29
C HIS A 74 -0.91 5.02 0.86
N CYS A 75 -1.78 4.85 -0.14
CA CYS A 75 -1.36 4.84 -1.55
C CYS A 75 -0.89 6.22 -2.07
N ARG A 76 -1.34 7.31 -1.44
CA ARG A 76 -1.05 8.69 -1.86
C ARG A 76 0.08 9.34 -1.07
N ASP A 77 0.59 8.68 -0.02
CA ASP A 77 1.65 9.24 0.80
C ASP A 77 2.91 9.51 -0.07
N PRO A 78 3.29 10.78 -0.28
CA PRO A 78 4.47 11.11 -1.09
C PRO A 78 5.78 10.68 -0.43
N HIS A 79 5.73 10.31 0.85
CA HIS A 79 6.84 9.77 1.62
C HIS A 79 6.66 8.28 1.93
N GLY A 80 5.62 7.66 1.36
CA GLY A 80 5.34 6.23 1.48
C GLY A 80 6.48 5.42 0.88
N VAL A 81 6.99 4.46 1.67
CA VAL A 81 7.90 3.44 1.18
C VAL A 81 7.08 2.20 0.96
N HIS A 82 7.05 1.69 -0.27
CA HIS A 82 6.30 0.51 -0.64
C HIS A 82 7.22 -0.61 -1.10
N VAL A 83 7.01 -1.81 -0.57
CA VAL A 83 7.76 -3.02 -0.90
C VAL A 83 6.82 -4.17 -1.24
N CYS A 84 7.39 -5.27 -1.74
CA CYS A 84 6.63 -6.52 -1.79
C CYS A 84 6.21 -6.91 -0.37
N GLY A 85 4.91 -7.07 -0.14
CA GLY A 85 4.34 -7.14 1.21
C GLY A 85 3.52 -5.92 1.59
N CYS A 86 3.51 -4.84 0.78
CA CYS A 86 2.64 -3.68 1.00
C CYS A 86 1.20 -4.13 1.22
N TRP A 87 0.62 -3.77 2.37
CA TRP A 87 -0.64 -4.33 2.84
C TRP A 87 -1.81 -4.06 1.88
N VAL A 88 -1.86 -2.89 1.23
CA VAL A 88 -2.90 -2.59 0.22
C VAL A 88 -2.73 -3.47 -1.02
N VAL A 89 -1.52 -3.59 -1.53
CA VAL A 89 -1.23 -4.38 -2.74
C VAL A 89 -1.49 -5.86 -2.48
N ASP A 90 -1.09 -6.37 -1.32
CA ASP A 90 -1.34 -7.77 -0.93
C ASP A 90 -2.82 -8.07 -0.75
N LEU A 91 -3.61 -7.14 -0.21
CA LEU A 91 -5.08 -7.28 -0.16
C LEU A 91 -5.69 -7.33 -1.57
N VAL A 92 -5.21 -6.49 -2.50
CA VAL A 92 -5.66 -6.53 -3.91
C VAL A 92 -5.35 -7.88 -4.56
N LEU A 93 -4.17 -8.43 -4.27
CA LEU A 93 -3.68 -9.68 -4.85
C LEU A 93 -4.15 -10.94 -4.08
N GLY A 94 -4.78 -10.79 -2.92
CA GLY A 94 -5.19 -11.90 -2.06
C GLY A 94 -4.00 -12.67 -1.47
N LYS A 95 -2.93 -11.96 -1.09
CA LYS A 95 -1.67 -12.53 -0.58
C LYS A 95 -1.53 -12.52 0.96
N SER A 96 -2.53 -11.97 1.67
CA SER A 96 -2.58 -11.78 3.13
C SER A 96 -3.29 -12.92 3.87
#